data_AF-A0A6D2KEB9-F1
#
_entry.id   AF-A0A6D2KEB9-F1
#
_cell.length_a   1.000
_cell.length_b   1.000
_cell.length_c   1.000
_cell.angle_alpha   90.00
_cell.angle_beta   90.00
_cell.angle_gamma   90.00
#
_symmetry.space_group_name_H-M   'P 1'
#
loop_
_entity.id
_entity.type
_entity.pdbx_description
1 polymer ?
#
loop_
_entity_poly.entity_id
_entity_poly.type
_entity_poly.pdbx_seq_one_letter_code
_entity_poly.pdbx_strand_id
1 'polypeptide(L)'
;MAQGKDESLRKFVERFKTAAEHSDIPDAIGIKAFENGLWFESKLKESLMLDEPATLQDALHRSQKYVCVEESKAHHSKIHGMTKESSRHASSRRHQESSRQGGGL
;
A
#
# COMPACT_ATOMS: atom_id res chain seq x y z
N MET A 1 15.25 1.69 -14.42
CA MET A 1 14.33 0.74 -13.77
C MET A 1 13.05 1.49 -13.41
N ALA A 2 11.88 0.88 -13.52
CA ALA A 2 10.62 1.49 -13.09
C ALA A 2 9.73 0.47 -12.38
N GLN A 3 8.89 0.97 -11.48
CA GLN A 3 7.84 0.25 -10.79
C GLN A 3 6.71 -0.02 -11.77
N GLY A 4 6.32 -1.29 -11.92
CA GLY A 4 5.14 -1.65 -12.71
C GLY A 4 3.84 -1.19 -12.03
N LYS A 5 2.79 -0.93 -12.80
CA LYS A 5 1.47 -0.52 -12.28
C LYS A 5 0.92 -1.49 -11.22
N ASP A 6 1.11 -2.79 -11.44
CA ASP A 6 0.63 -3.86 -10.55
C ASP A 6 1.75 -4.41 -9.65
N GLU A 7 2.92 -3.76 -9.65
CA GLU A 7 4.05 -4.17 -8.82
C GLU A 7 3.97 -3.53 -7.44
N SER A 8 4.06 -4.36 -6.40
CA SER A 8 4.13 -3.86 -5.03
C SER A 8 5.40 -3.04 -4.81
N LEU A 9 5.30 -2.02 -3.97
CA LEU A 9 6.43 -1.17 -3.63
C LEU A 9 7.61 -1.99 -3.06
N ARG A 10 7.33 -3.02 -2.26
CA ARG A 10 8.38 -3.94 -1.75
C ARG A 10 9.21 -4.53 -2.88
N LYS A 11 8.57 -5.12 -3.88
CA LYS A 11 9.27 -5.76 -5.00
C LYS A 11 10.13 -4.77 -5.77
N PHE A 12 9.60 -3.58 -6.03
CA PHE A 12 10.36 -2.54 -6.71
C PHE A 12 11.60 -2.12 -5.89
N VAL A 13 11.44 -1.84 -4.60
CA VAL A 13 12.53 -1.42 -3.70
C VAL A 13 13.63 -2.49 -3.62
N GLU A 14 13.26 -3.77 -3.53
CA GLU A 14 14.22 -4.88 -3.51
C GLU A 14 15.02 -4.95 -4.81
N ARG A 15 14.34 -4.91 -5.98
CA ARG A 15 15.02 -4.91 -7.28
C ARG A 15 15.95 -3.72 -7.44
N PHE A 16 15.50 -2.54 -7.04
CA PHE A 16 16.30 -1.32 -7.13
C PHE A 16 17.52 -1.40 -6.23
N LYS A 17 17.35 -1.84 -4.98
CA LYS A 17 18.45 -2.04 -4.03
C LYS A 17 19.51 -2.97 -4.59
N THR A 18 19.13 -4.14 -5.11
CA THR A 18 20.06 -5.09 -5.74
C THR A 18 20.81 -4.46 -6.92
N ALA A 19 20.12 -3.68 -7.76
CA ALA A 19 20.79 -2.99 -8.87
C ALA A 19 21.76 -1.90 -8.37
N ALA A 20 21.39 -1.16 -7.33
CA ALA A 20 22.23 -0.12 -6.73
C ALA A 20 23.49 -0.69 -6.06
N GLU A 21 23.39 -1.83 -5.38
CA GLU A 21 24.53 -2.50 -4.72
C GLU A 21 25.64 -2.92 -5.70
N HIS A 22 25.30 -3.17 -6.96
CA HIS A 22 26.26 -3.52 -8.01
C HIS A 22 26.70 -2.34 -8.88
N SER A 23 26.22 -1.13 -8.58
CA SER A 23 26.46 0.06 -9.39
C SER A 23 27.29 1.08 -8.61
N ASP A 24 28.36 1.59 -9.21
CA ASP A 24 29.11 2.72 -8.67
C ASP A 24 28.46 4.04 -9.13
N ILE A 25 27.25 4.30 -8.64
CA ILE A 25 26.46 5.48 -9.00
C ILE A 25 26.50 6.53 -7.88
N PRO A 26 26.72 7.83 -8.22
CA PRO A 26 26.61 8.90 -7.24
C PRO A 26 25.21 8.99 -6.64
N ASP A 27 25.12 9.31 -5.36
CA ASP A 27 23.84 9.42 -4.62
C ASP A 27 22.82 10.29 -5.35
N ALA A 28 23.20 11.47 -5.83
CA ALA A 28 22.30 12.38 -6.54
C ALA A 28 21.67 11.74 -7.81
N ILE A 29 22.44 10.89 -8.51
CA ILE A 29 21.95 10.16 -9.69
C ILE A 29 21.08 8.99 -9.26
N GLY A 30 21.50 8.25 -8.23
CA GLY A 30 20.75 7.15 -7.66
C GLY A 30 19.37 7.57 -7.12
N ILE A 31 19.31 8.67 -6.39
CA ILE A 31 18.07 9.25 -5.84
C ILE A 31 17.12 9.61 -6.99
N LYS A 32 17.59 10.38 -7.97
CA LYS A 32 16.75 10.74 -9.13
C LYS A 32 16.27 9.51 -9.90
N ALA A 33 17.15 8.51 -10.10
CA ALA A 33 16.76 7.27 -10.76
C ALA A 33 15.72 6.49 -9.95
N PHE A 34 15.82 6.49 -8.63
CA PHE A 34 14.88 5.87 -7.72
C PHE A 34 13.51 6.56 -7.76
N GLU A 35 13.47 7.88 -7.60
CA GLU A 35 12.24 8.69 -7.64
C GLU A 35 11.54 8.61 -8.99
N ASN A 36 12.28 8.68 -10.09
CA ASN A 36 11.74 8.53 -11.44
C ASN A 36 11.24 7.10 -11.70
N GLY A 37 11.82 6.12 -11.03
CA GLY A 37 11.38 4.73 -11.08
C GLY A 37 10.07 4.47 -10.33
N LEU A 38 9.71 5.28 -9.34
CA LEU A 38 8.46 5.10 -8.58
C LEU A 38 7.21 5.43 -9.41
N TRP A 39 6.14 4.67 -9.16
CA TRP A 39 4.82 4.92 -9.74
C TRP A 39 4.36 6.36 -9.46
N PHE A 40 3.81 7.05 -10.46
CA PHE A 40 3.57 8.50 -10.38
C PHE A 40 2.54 8.91 -9.32
N GLU A 41 1.57 8.03 -9.00
CA GLU A 41 0.57 8.27 -7.94
C GLU A 41 0.98 7.71 -6.58
N SER A 42 2.22 7.19 -6.46
CA SER A 42 2.70 6.66 -5.18
C SER A 42 2.86 7.78 -4.16
N LYS A 43 2.25 7.61 -3.00
CA LYS A 43 2.43 8.49 -1.84
C LYS A 43 3.86 8.51 -1.32
N LEU A 44 4.65 7.47 -1.56
CA LEU A 44 6.09 7.51 -1.30
C LEU A 44 6.78 8.54 -2.20
N LYS A 45 6.44 8.57 -3.50
CA LYS A 45 7.04 9.52 -4.45
C LYS A 45 6.78 10.96 -4.02
N GLU A 46 5.53 11.27 -3.65
CA GLU A 46 5.16 12.57 -3.08
C GLU A 46 5.97 12.89 -1.81
N SER A 47 6.14 11.93 -0.90
CA SER A 47 6.93 12.12 0.33
C SER A 47 8.40 12.41 0.06
N LEU A 48 9.02 11.73 -0.91
CA LEU A 48 10.42 11.94 -1.26
C LEU A 48 10.66 13.27 -1.97
N MET A 49 9.68 13.73 -2.76
CA MET A 49 9.74 15.05 -3.40
C MET A 49 9.58 16.21 -2.40
N LEU A 50 8.85 15.99 -1.30
CA LEU A 50 8.65 17.00 -0.25
C LEU A 50 9.81 17.06 0.74
N ASP A 51 10.38 15.91 1.07
CA ASP A 51 11.51 15.75 1.98
C ASP A 51 12.60 14.97 1.23
N GLU A 52 13.45 15.72 0.53
CA GLU A 52 14.49 15.17 -0.34
C GLU A 52 15.51 14.37 0.50
N PRO A 53 15.73 13.09 0.19
CA PRO A 53 16.69 12.27 0.90
C PRO A 53 18.12 12.72 0.63
N ALA A 54 18.96 12.73 1.67
CA ALA A 54 20.34 13.18 1.54
C ALA A 54 21.26 12.17 0.83
N THR A 55 20.91 10.88 0.90
CA THR A 55 21.67 9.78 0.29
C THR A 55 20.72 8.75 -0.31
N LEU A 56 21.22 7.93 -1.24
CA LEU A 56 20.42 6.83 -1.79
C LEU A 56 20.02 5.83 -0.69
N GLN A 57 20.92 5.58 0.25
CA GLN A 57 20.65 4.69 1.39
C GLN A 57 19.52 5.22 2.26
N ASP A 58 19.45 6.53 2.51
CA ASP A 58 18.33 7.16 3.23
C ASP A 58 17.01 6.98 2.48
N ALA A 59 16.99 7.25 1.17
CA ALA A 59 15.82 7.01 0.32
C ALA A 59 15.31 5.56 0.42
N LEU A 60 16.22 4.58 0.38
CA LEU A 60 15.88 3.16 0.50
C LEU A 60 15.34 2.81 1.90
N HIS A 61 15.93 3.33 2.97
CA HIS A 61 15.43 3.13 4.34
C HIS A 61 14.04 3.72 4.55
N ARG A 62 13.79 4.96 4.07
CA ARG A 62 12.46 5.59 4.11
C ARG A 62 11.43 4.74 3.37
N SER A 63 11.82 4.19 2.21
CA SER A 63 10.97 3.32 1.40
C SER A 63 10.63 2.01 2.12
N GLN A 64 11.58 1.39 2.81
CA GLN A 64 11.32 0.18 3.62
C GLN A 64 10.34 0.45 4.77
N LYS A 65 10.47 1.59 5.45
CA LYS A 65 9.49 2.02 6.46
C LYS A 65 8.12 2.23 5.85
N TYR A 66 8.07 2.85 4.66
CA TYR A 66 6.81 3.08 3.96
C TYR A 66 6.11 1.77 3.56
N VAL A 67 6.86 0.77 3.07
CA VAL A 67 6.34 -0.57 2.78
C VAL A 67 5.62 -1.15 4.00
N CYS A 68 6.23 -1.06 5.19
CA CYS A 68 5.61 -1.54 6.43
C CYS A 68 4.29 -0.81 6.75
N VAL A 69 4.24 0.51 6.54
CA VAL A 69 3.03 1.32 6.74
C VAL A 69 1.93 0.94 5.74
N GLU A 70 2.28 0.79 4.46
CA GLU A 70 1.35 0.46 3.39
C GLU A 70 0.72 -0.93 3.59
N GLU A 71 1.54 -1.92 3.93
CA GLU A 71 1.06 -3.27 4.24
C GLU A 71 0.24 -3.33 5.52
N SER A 72 0.63 -2.61 6.57
CA SER A 72 -0.15 -2.50 7.80
C SER A 72 -1.54 -1.93 7.52
N LYS A 73 -1.62 -0.86 6.71
CA LYS A 73 -2.90 -0.27 6.29
C LYS A 73 -3.74 -1.25 5.46
N ALA A 74 -3.13 -1.97 4.53
CA ALA A 74 -3.82 -2.98 3.72
C ALA A 74 -4.39 -4.11 4.60
N HIS A 75 -3.63 -4.57 5.60
CA HIS A 75 -4.07 -5.57 6.55
C HIS A 75 -5.25 -5.09 7.40
N HIS A 76 -5.16 -3.89 7.99
CA HIS A 76 -6.25 -3.29 8.77
C HIS A 76 -7.51 -3.02 7.93
N SER A 77 -7.35 -2.61 6.66
CA SER A 77 -8.48 -2.40 5.74
C SER A 77 -9.22 -3.71 5.44
N LYS A 78 -8.48 -4.83 5.30
CA LYS A 78 -9.09 -6.16 5.13
C LYS A 78 -9.94 -6.54 6.34
N ILE A 79 -9.44 -6.32 7.55
CA ILE A 79 -10.14 -6.68 8.80
C ILE A 79 -11.36 -5.77 9.05
N HIS A 80 -11.23 -4.45 8.89
CA HIS A 80 -12.35 -3.52 9.10
C HIS A 80 -13.36 -3.51 7.94
N GLY A 81 -12.95 -3.91 6.74
CA GLY A 81 -13.84 -4.13 5.60
C GLY A 81 -14.80 -5.30 5.83
N MET A 82 -14.33 -6.38 6.47
CA MET A 82 -15.14 -7.57 6.81
C MET A 82 -16.21 -7.27 7.87
N THR A 83 -15.96 -6.32 8.80
CA THR A 83 -16.94 -5.96 9.83
C THR A 83 -18.16 -5.20 9.28
N LYS A 84 -18.02 -4.50 8.14
CA LYS A 84 -19.15 -3.81 7.49
C LYS A 84 -20.05 -4.74 6.67
N GLU A 85 -19.60 -5.94 6.32
CA GLU A 85 -20.41 -6.91 5.58
C GLU A 85 -21.21 -7.83 6.53
N SER A 86 -20.62 -8.23 7.66
CA SER A 86 -21.32 -9.02 8.69
C SER A 86 -22.52 -8.29 9.32
N SER A 87 -22.50 -6.95 9.37
CA SER A 87 -23.64 -6.16 9.89
C SER A 87 -24.79 -6.01 8.88
N ARG A 88 -24.54 -6.19 7.57
CA ARG A 88 -25.60 -6.17 6.55
C ARG A 88 -26.34 -7.50 6.47
N HIS A 89 -25.68 -8.61 6.78
CA HIS A 89 -26.31 -9.94 6.72
C HIS A 89 -27.11 -10.30 7.98
N ALA A 90 -26.77 -9.73 9.15
CA ALA A 90 -27.55 -9.92 10.38
C ALA A 90 -28.91 -9.18 10.36
N SER A 91 -29.00 -8.04 9.69
CA SER A 91 -30.24 -7.23 9.62
C SER A 91 -31.26 -7.77 8.62
N SER A 92 -30.81 -8.52 7.59
CA SER A 92 -31.71 -9.09 6.58
C SER A 92 -32.45 -10.35 7.08
N ARG A 93 -31.88 -11.10 8.04
CA ARG A 93 -32.55 -12.29 8.61
C ARG A 93 -33.70 -11.97 9.56
N ARG A 94 -33.62 -10.88 10.35
CA ARG A 94 -34.68 -10.55 11.32
C ARG A 94 -35.99 -10.07 10.68
N HIS A 95 -35.95 -9.60 9.43
CA HIS A 95 -37.15 -9.10 8.75
C HIS A 95 -37.98 -10.18 8.03
N GLN A 96 -37.49 -11.40 7.87
CA GLN A 96 -38.29 -12.49 7.27
C GLN A 96 -39.05 -13.35 8.30
N GLU A 97 -38.63 -13.36 9.58
CA GLU A 97 -39.27 -14.20 10.59
C GLU A 97 -40.53 -13.56 11.22
N SER A 98 -40.64 -12.23 11.20
CA SER A 98 -41.77 -11.50 11.80
C SER A 98 -43.05 -11.50 10.93
N SER A 99 -43.01 -12.02 9.70
CA SER A 99 -44.16 -11.96 8.77
C SER A 99 -44.96 -13.27 8.69
N ARG A 100 -44.65 -14.29 9.49
CA ARG A 100 -45.31 -15.61 9.43
C ARG A 100 -46.28 -15.93 10.58
N GLN A 101 -46.41 -15.07 11.59
CA GLN A 101 -47.42 -15.22 12.66
C GLN A 101 -48.36 -14.02 12.65
N GLY A 102 -49.41 -14.10 11.85
CA GLY A 102 -50.43 -13.06 11.76
C GLY A 102 -51.51 -13.45 10.77
N GLY A 103 -52.24 -14.52 11.04
CA GLY A 103 -53.38 -14.91 10.22
C GLY A 103 -53.97 -16.25 10.64
N GLY A 104 -55.09 -16.21 11.37
CA GLY A 104 -55.87 -17.38 11.71
C GLY A 104 -56.83 -17.08 12.85
N LEU A 105 -58.00 -16.59 12.47
CA LEU A 105 -59.19 -16.39 13.31
C LEU A 105 -59.72 -17.73 13.87
#